data_AF-A0A920DQ06-F1
#
_entry.id   AF-A0A920DQ06-F1
#
_cell.length_a   1.000
_cell.length_b   1.000
_cell.length_c   1.000
_cell.angle_alpha   90.00
_cell.angle_beta   90.00
_cell.angle_gamma   90.00
#
_symmetry.space_group_name_H-M   'P 1'
#
loop_
_entity.id
_entity.type
_entity.pdbx_description
1 polymer ?
#
loop_
_entity_poly.entity_id
_entity_poly.type
_entity_poly.pdbx_seq_one_letter_code
_entity_poly.pdbx_strand_id
1 'polypeptide(L)'
;MSVADSSFDTWLDGYVEGVPNRKVSIYTEGALCALMLDIHILDYSNGNYSLRDLMKKLYDEYAIKGKSITEEVYIHELIQYGGGDILQIVESYIYGTKDFRNALDTSLSIVGLS
;
A
#
# COMPACT_ATOMS: atom_id res chain seq x y z
N MET A 1 10.48 -11.97 -18.49
CA MET A 1 9.33 -12.21 -17.61
C MET A 1 9.81 -11.95 -16.20
N SER A 2 9.43 -10.81 -15.64
CA SER A 2 9.91 -10.34 -14.35
C SER A 2 8.97 -10.84 -13.25
N VAL A 3 9.52 -11.22 -12.11
CA VAL A 3 8.77 -11.56 -10.88
C VAL A 3 7.91 -10.38 -10.41
N ALA A 4 8.23 -9.16 -10.88
CA ALA A 4 7.50 -7.91 -10.62
C ALA A 4 6.05 -7.93 -11.16
N ASP A 5 5.79 -8.62 -12.28
CA ASP A 5 4.43 -8.76 -12.81
C ASP A 5 3.57 -9.64 -11.89
N SER A 6 4.19 -10.50 -11.06
CA SER A 6 3.43 -11.43 -10.21
C SER A 6 3.12 -10.89 -8.81
N SER A 7 3.94 -10.02 -8.23
CA SER A 7 3.73 -9.56 -6.83
C SER A 7 2.59 -8.55 -6.70
N PHE A 8 2.43 -7.66 -7.70
CA PHE A 8 1.38 -6.66 -7.71
C PHE A 8 -0.01 -7.27 -7.99
N ASP A 9 -0.10 -8.13 -9.01
CA ASP A 9 -1.29 -8.95 -9.23
C ASP A 9 -1.60 -9.74 -7.96
N THR A 10 -0.63 -10.37 -7.28
CA THR A 10 -0.94 -11.17 -6.07
C THR A 10 -1.61 -10.39 -4.91
N TRP A 11 -1.39 -9.07 -4.76
CA TRP A 11 -2.02 -8.27 -3.69
C TRP A 11 -3.47 -7.88 -4.01
N LEU A 12 -3.79 -7.56 -5.27
CA LEU A 12 -5.17 -7.28 -5.74
C LEU A 12 -5.92 -8.56 -6.15
N ASP A 13 -5.20 -9.56 -6.60
CA ASP A 13 -5.65 -10.81 -7.25
C ASP A 13 -5.44 -12.03 -6.33
N GLY A 14 -5.59 -11.84 -5.01
CA GLY A 14 -5.44 -12.88 -3.96
C GLY A 14 -6.33 -14.14 -4.11
N TYR A 15 -6.99 -14.30 -5.25
CA TYR A 15 -7.83 -15.42 -5.67
C TYR A 15 -7.12 -16.47 -6.55
N VAL A 16 -5.81 -16.41 -6.76
CA VAL A 16 -5.10 -17.53 -7.40
C VAL A 16 -4.86 -18.65 -6.36
N GLU A 17 -5.25 -19.89 -6.69
CA GLU A 17 -4.97 -21.08 -5.86
C GLU A 17 -3.46 -21.32 -5.72
N GLY A 18 -2.85 -20.67 -4.72
CA GLY A 18 -1.45 -20.83 -4.34
C GLY A 18 -1.25 -21.46 -2.97
N VAL A 19 -0.04 -22.00 -2.78
CA VAL A 19 0.52 -22.67 -1.58
C VAL A 19 -0.08 -22.13 -0.26
N PRO A 20 -0.53 -22.98 0.69
CA PRO A 20 -1.26 -22.56 1.90
C PRO A 20 -0.59 -21.43 2.71
N ASN A 21 0.74 -21.45 2.82
CA ASN A 21 1.50 -20.44 3.58
C ASN A 21 1.65 -19.11 2.82
N ARG A 22 1.47 -19.10 1.50
CA ARG A 22 1.53 -17.87 0.68
C ARG A 22 0.37 -16.95 0.99
N LYS A 23 -0.83 -17.50 1.22
CA LYS A 23 -2.01 -16.72 1.59
C LYS A 23 -1.82 -15.97 2.92
N VAL A 24 -1.18 -16.59 3.91
CA VAL A 24 -0.90 -15.92 5.20
C VAL A 24 0.16 -14.81 5.05
N SER A 25 1.18 -15.04 4.21
CA SER A 25 2.22 -14.04 3.93
C SER A 25 1.65 -12.78 3.29
N ILE A 26 0.76 -12.90 2.30
CA ILE A 26 0.20 -11.74 1.59
C ILE A 26 -0.67 -10.84 2.47
N TYR A 27 -1.39 -11.40 3.45
CA TYR A 27 -2.14 -10.59 4.42
C TYR A 27 -1.21 -9.87 5.40
N THR A 28 -0.14 -10.54 5.82
CA THR A 28 0.84 -9.96 6.75
C THR A 28 1.63 -8.85 6.08
N GLU A 29 2.20 -9.11 4.91
CA GLU A 29 2.92 -8.14 4.09
C GLU A 29 2.00 -6.98 3.68
N GLY A 30 0.78 -7.28 3.25
CA GLY A 30 -0.23 -6.27 2.92
C GLY A 30 -0.58 -5.37 4.11
N ALA A 31 -0.72 -5.92 5.31
CA ALA A 31 -0.98 -5.14 6.52
C ALA A 31 0.20 -4.23 6.90
N LEU A 32 1.43 -4.71 6.75
CA LEU A 32 2.64 -3.90 7.01
C LEU A 32 2.78 -2.78 5.97
N CYS A 33 2.55 -3.07 4.69
CA CYS A 33 2.48 -2.05 3.63
C CYS A 33 1.42 -0.99 3.96
N ALA A 34 0.20 -1.43 4.28
CA ALA A 34 -0.89 -0.51 4.62
C ALA A 34 -0.54 0.37 5.82
N LEU A 35 0.11 -0.18 6.85
CA LEU A 35 0.57 0.59 8.01
C LEU A 35 1.62 1.64 7.62
N MET A 36 2.63 1.27 6.83
CA MET A 36 3.65 2.22 6.37
C MET A 36 3.05 3.34 5.53
N LEU A 37 2.12 3.02 4.63
CA LEU A 37 1.40 4.01 3.83
C LEU A 37 0.55 4.94 4.69
N ASP A 38 -0.17 4.39 5.69
CA ASP A 38 -0.99 5.17 6.61
C ASP A 38 -0.16 6.16 7.42
N ILE A 39 0.95 5.71 8.00
CA ILE A 39 1.90 6.55 8.73
C ILE A 39 2.47 7.66 7.84
N HIS A 40 2.85 7.32 6.60
CA HIS A 40 3.39 8.29 5.65
C HIS A 40 2.36 9.36 5.30
N ILE A 41 1.10 8.98 5.03
CA ILE A 41 0.02 9.92 4.75
C ILE A 41 -0.25 10.81 5.96
N LEU A 42 -0.25 10.24 7.17
CA LEU A 42 -0.41 10.98 8.41
C LEU A 42 0.70 12.04 8.58
N ASP A 43 1.96 11.67 8.38
CA ASP A 43 3.09 12.59 8.48
C ASP A 43 3.02 13.70 7.43
N TYR A 44 2.88 13.31 6.16
CA TYR A 44 2.81 14.24 5.02
C TYR A 44 1.68 15.25 5.16
N SER A 45 0.51 14.80 5.64
CA SER A 45 -0.67 15.64 5.79
C SER A 45 -0.73 16.38 7.13
N ASN A 46 0.29 16.27 8.00
CA ASN A 46 0.26 16.76 9.39
C ASN A 46 -0.99 16.29 10.15
N GLY A 47 -1.37 15.03 9.98
CA GLY A 47 -2.48 14.37 10.63
C GLY A 47 -3.87 14.71 10.07
N ASN A 48 -3.97 15.42 8.95
CA ASN A 48 -5.26 15.77 8.35
C ASN A 48 -5.88 14.61 7.56
N TYR A 49 -5.07 13.69 7.06
CA TYR A 49 -5.52 12.54 6.27
C TYR A 49 -4.83 11.25 6.71
N SER A 50 -5.46 10.14 6.34
CA SER A 50 -5.00 8.77 6.57
C SER A 50 -5.26 7.89 5.34
N LEU A 51 -4.72 6.67 5.31
CA LEU A 51 -5.04 5.68 4.28
C LEU A 51 -6.54 5.39 4.23
N ARG A 52 -7.24 5.49 5.37
CA ARG A 52 -8.70 5.32 5.42
C ARG A 52 -9.43 6.34 4.55
N ASP A 53 -8.97 7.59 4.54
CA ASP A 53 -9.58 8.67 3.76
C ASP A 53 -9.42 8.41 2.26
N LEU A 54 -8.24 7.95 1.85
CA LEU A 54 -7.98 7.48 0.49
C LEU A 54 -8.89 6.30 0.11
N MET A 55 -9.03 5.29 0.97
CA MET A 55 -9.91 4.15 0.69
C MET A 55 -11.38 4.57 0.55
N LYS A 56 -11.82 5.54 1.36
CA LYS A 56 -13.15 6.14 1.24
C LYS A 56 -13.31 6.88 -0.10
N LYS A 57 -12.30 7.66 -0.51
CA LYS A 57 -12.29 8.36 -1.80
C LYS A 57 -12.42 7.38 -2.97
N LEU A 58 -11.67 6.28 -2.95
CA LEU A 58 -11.75 5.23 -3.97
C LEU A 58 -13.15 4.59 -4.02
N TYR A 59 -13.74 4.32 -2.85
CA TYR A 59 -15.10 3.79 -2.78
C TYR A 59 -16.13 4.75 -3.38
N ASP A 60 -16.13 6.01 -2.93
CA ASP A 60 -17.14 7.01 -3.28
C ASP A 60 -17.03 7.47 -4.75
N GLU A 61 -15.82 7.56 -5.31
CA GLU A 61 -15.60 8.09 -6.65
C GLU A 61 -15.49 7.06 -7.76
N TYR A 62 -15.16 5.81 -7.40
CA TYR A 62 -14.91 4.75 -8.35
C TYR A 62 -15.86 3.58 -8.14
N ALA A 63 -15.75 2.89 -7.00
CA ALA A 63 -16.45 1.60 -6.78
C ALA A 63 -17.98 1.74 -6.90
N ILE A 64 -18.59 2.69 -6.18
CA ILE A 64 -20.06 2.86 -6.21
C ILE A 64 -20.57 3.46 -7.53
N LYS A 65 -19.68 4.06 -8.32
CA LYS A 65 -19.98 4.62 -9.64
C LYS A 65 -19.74 3.59 -10.76
N GLY A 66 -19.39 2.35 -10.41
CA GLY A 66 -19.10 1.28 -11.36
C GLY A 66 -17.82 1.52 -12.18
N LYS A 67 -16.91 2.39 -11.72
CA LYS A 67 -15.62 2.58 -12.37
C LYS A 67 -14.60 1.58 -11.81
N SER A 68 -13.75 1.06 -12.68
CA SER A 68 -12.63 0.23 -12.28
C SER A 68 -11.63 1.03 -11.45
N ILE A 69 -11.13 0.41 -10.39
CA ILE A 69 -9.98 0.88 -9.63
C ILE A 69 -8.77 0.15 -10.20
N THR A 70 -8.03 0.83 -11.07
CA THR A 70 -6.79 0.29 -11.64
C THR A 70 -5.60 0.68 -10.77
N GLU A 71 -4.45 0.05 -11.01
CA GLU A 71 -3.18 0.40 -10.38
C GLU A 71 -2.84 1.88 -10.55
N GLU A 72 -3.02 2.42 -11.75
CA GLU A 72 -2.72 3.82 -12.04
C GLU A 72 -3.62 4.76 -11.24
N VAL A 73 -4.89 4.39 -11.06
CA VAL A 73 -5.82 5.14 -10.20
C VAL A 73 -5.37 5.08 -8.75
N TYR A 74 -5.01 3.90 -8.26
CA TYR A 74 -4.57 3.72 -6.87
C TYR A 74 -3.29 4.52 -6.57
N ILE A 75 -2.29 4.43 -7.45
CA ILE A 75 -1.03 5.18 -7.33
C ILE A 75 -1.28 6.68 -7.45
N HIS A 76 -2.15 7.11 -8.37
CA HIS A 76 -2.53 8.52 -8.49
C HIS A 76 -3.08 9.05 -7.17
N GLU A 77 -4.07 8.37 -6.57
CA GLU A 77 -4.65 8.80 -5.30
C GLU A 77 -3.63 8.74 -4.16
N LEU A 78 -2.75 7.74 -4.11
CA LEU A 78 -1.68 7.68 -3.12
C LEU A 78 -0.78 8.92 -3.18
N ILE A 79 -0.38 9.37 -4.37
CA ILE A 79 0.42 10.58 -4.54
C ILE A 79 -0.36 11.83 -4.08
N GLN A 80 -1.68 11.90 -4.33
CA GLN A 80 -2.48 13.03 -3.86
C GLN A 80 -2.52 13.14 -2.33
N TYR A 81 -2.53 12.01 -1.63
CA TYR A 81 -2.63 11.96 -0.17
C TYR A 81 -1.28 11.96 0.55
N GLY A 82 -0.23 11.40 -0.04
CA GLY A 82 1.09 11.22 0.57
C GLY A 82 2.25 11.92 -0.13
N GLY A 83 1.99 12.68 -1.19
CA GLY A 83 3.04 13.34 -1.98
C GLY A 83 3.90 12.37 -2.79
N GLY A 84 4.95 12.88 -3.42
CA GLY A 84 5.83 12.07 -4.29
C GLY A 84 6.62 10.99 -3.57
N ASP A 85 6.94 11.19 -2.29
CA ASP A 85 7.78 10.27 -1.51
C ASP A 85 7.09 8.95 -1.19
N ILE A 86 5.75 8.90 -1.20
CA ILE A 86 4.99 7.66 -1.00
C ILE A 86 5.29 6.61 -2.07
N LEU A 87 5.75 7.04 -3.26
CA LEU A 87 6.17 6.15 -4.32
C LEU A 87 7.37 5.31 -3.93
N GLN A 88 8.24 5.79 -3.06
CA GLN A 88 9.39 5.00 -2.61
C GLN A 88 8.94 3.79 -1.77
N ILE A 89 7.84 3.93 -1.02
CA ILE A 89 7.22 2.84 -0.26
C ILE A 89 6.59 1.83 -1.23
N VAL A 90 5.86 2.33 -2.23
CA VAL A 90 5.26 1.52 -3.28
C VAL A 90 6.34 0.75 -4.07
N GLU A 91 7.35 1.43 -4.60
CA GLU A 91 8.45 0.83 -5.37
C GLU A 91 9.26 -0.18 -4.56
N SER A 92 9.54 0.11 -3.30
CA SER A 92 10.42 -0.73 -2.48
C SER A 92 9.74 -1.98 -1.93
N TYR A 93 8.43 -1.93 -1.66
CA TYR A 93 7.74 -2.98 -0.89
C TYR A 93 6.55 -3.60 -1.62
N ILE A 94 6.01 -2.94 -2.64
CA ILE A 94 4.97 -3.53 -3.51
C ILE A 94 5.63 -4.23 -4.72
N TYR A 95 6.71 -3.68 -5.27
CA TYR A 95 7.44 -4.30 -6.40
C TYR A 95 8.83 -4.86 -6.04
N GLY A 96 9.33 -4.58 -4.83
CA GLY A 96 10.64 -5.04 -4.35
C GLY A 96 10.57 -6.28 -3.45
N THR A 97 11.73 -6.91 -3.24
CA THR A 97 11.92 -8.03 -2.28
C THR A 97 12.64 -7.57 -1.00
N LYS A 98 12.60 -6.26 -0.71
CA LYS A 98 13.35 -5.68 0.41
C LYS A 98 12.73 -6.09 1.75
N ASP A 99 13.60 -6.31 2.75
CA ASP A 99 13.18 -6.59 4.12
C ASP A 99 12.38 -5.40 4.66
N PHE A 100 11.15 -5.66 5.09
CA PHE A 100 10.22 -4.68 5.65
C PHE A 100 10.71 -4.04 6.95
N ARG A 101 11.62 -4.70 7.69
CA ARG A 101 12.04 -4.27 9.04
C ARG A 101 12.56 -2.84 9.08
N ASN A 102 13.50 -2.48 8.20
CA ASN A 102 14.13 -1.17 8.25
C ASN A 102 13.15 -0.03 7.91
N ALA A 103 12.25 -0.24 6.95
CA ALA A 103 11.22 0.75 6.65
C ALA A 103 10.16 0.80 7.75
N LEU A 104 9.77 -0.34 8.32
CA LEU A 104 8.83 -0.37 9.42
C LEU A 104 9.40 0.39 10.63
N ASP A 105 10.67 0.19 10.99
CA ASP A 105 11.32 0.94 12.06
C ASP A 105 11.35 2.45 11.77
N THR A 106 11.62 2.81 10.51
CA THR A 106 11.58 4.21 10.07
C THR A 106 10.18 4.79 10.22
N SER A 107 9.14 4.12 9.72
CA SER A 107 7.75 4.54 9.86
C SER A 107 7.31 4.61 11.33
N LEU A 108 7.61 3.60 12.13
CA LEU A 108 7.23 3.57 13.55
C LEU A 108 7.90 4.71 14.34
N SER A 109 9.14 5.08 13.98
CA SER A 109 9.82 6.21 14.61
C SER A 109 9.11 7.55 14.41
N ILE A 110 8.43 7.75 13.27
CA ILE A 110 7.63 8.95 12.96
C ILE A 110 6.51 9.11 13.99
N VAL A 111 5.89 8.01 14.40
CA VAL A 111 4.79 8.00 15.39
C VAL A 111 5.28 7.77 16.83
N GLY A 112 6.60 7.82 17.07
CA GLY A 112 7.20 7.70 18.40
C GLY A 112 7.23 6.27 18.96
N LEU A 113 7.12 5.26 18.11
CA LEU A 113 7.26 3.85 18.47
C LEU A 113 8.66 3.39 18.03
N SER A 114 9.55 3.12 18.99
CA SER A 114 10.93 2.64 18.75
C SER A 114 11.27 1.48 19.68
#